data_AF-A0AAR5P3K5-F1
#
_entry.id   AF-A0AAR5P3K5-F1
#
_cell.length_a   1.000
_cell.length_b   1.000
_cell.length_c   1.000
_cell.angle_alpha   90.00
_cell.angle_beta   90.00
_cell.angle_gamma   90.00
#
_symmetry.space_group_name_H-M   'P 1'
#
loop_
_entity.id
_entity.type
_entity.pdbx_description
1 polymer ?
#
loop_
_entity_poly.entity_id
_entity_poly.type
_entity_poly.pdbx_seq_one_letter_code
_entity_poly.pdbx_strand_id
1 'polypeptide(L)'
;MSVCKWFSFSHRRWRVIAVAWVHMILVLYGIYVTADDRINEQYPVNAYEIVYALCYYIVHFVLITLLVLGINNNWSILYVPWIIVFFAVFTAASYLWIESILNESISSIVPWLTNVTVLSFAWFGWWCVTKDVLNVRQKLYARLDH
;
A
#
# COMPACT_ATOMS: atom_id res chain seq x y z
N MET A 1 16.73 -28.45 9.20
CA MET A 1 16.09 -27.13 9.45
C MET A 1 15.08 -27.28 10.57
N SER A 2 15.12 -26.44 11.63
CA SER A 2 14.17 -26.59 12.76
C SER A 2 12.76 -26.11 12.40
N VAL A 3 11.74 -26.76 12.95
CA VAL A 3 10.30 -26.46 12.74
C VAL A 3 9.98 -24.98 13.01
N CYS A 4 10.64 -24.38 14.01
CA CYS A 4 10.52 -22.95 14.33
C CYS A 4 10.98 -22.02 13.18
N LYS A 5 12.04 -22.38 12.45
CA LYS A 5 12.49 -21.57 11.29
C LYS A 5 11.46 -21.60 10.16
N TRP A 6 10.84 -22.76 9.92
CA TRP A 6 9.82 -22.94 8.89
C TRP A 6 8.53 -22.18 9.23
N PHE A 7 8.10 -22.24 10.49
CA PHE A 7 6.93 -21.50 10.99
C PHE A 7 7.13 -19.98 10.88
N SER A 8 8.30 -19.46 11.26
CA SER A 8 8.59 -18.01 11.15
C SER A 8 8.64 -17.51 9.70
N PHE A 9 9.12 -18.34 8.77
CA PHE A 9 9.22 -18.01 7.35
C PHE A 9 7.84 -18.01 6.68
N SER A 10 7.01 -19.00 7.01
CA SER A 10 5.60 -19.09 6.60
C SER A 10 4.83 -17.83 7.03
N HIS A 11 4.86 -17.48 8.32
CA HIS A 11 4.13 -16.32 8.83
C HIS A 11 4.57 -14.99 8.21
N ARG A 12 5.87 -14.85 7.95
CA ARG A 12 6.45 -13.67 7.28
C ARG A 12 5.88 -13.50 5.87
N ARG A 13 5.91 -14.56 5.06
CA ARG A 13 5.40 -14.57 3.69
C ARG A 13 3.91 -14.25 3.64
N TRP A 14 3.13 -14.86 4.52
CA TRP A 14 1.69 -14.62 4.61
C TRP A 14 1.33 -13.18 4.97
N ARG A 15 2.11 -12.52 5.84
CA ARG A 15 1.90 -11.09 6.18
C ARG A 15 2.07 -10.17 4.98
N VAL A 16 3.14 -10.34 4.21
CA VAL A 16 3.42 -9.52 3.02
C VAL A 16 2.37 -9.78 1.93
N ILE A 17 1.97 -11.04 1.74
CA ILE A 17 0.90 -11.41 0.80
C ILE A 17 -0.45 -10.81 1.23
N ALA A 18 -0.79 -10.84 2.52
CA ALA A 18 -2.00 -10.21 3.02
C ALA A 18 -2.03 -8.70 2.77
N VAL A 19 -0.90 -8.01 2.98
CA VAL A 19 -0.75 -6.58 2.66
C VAL A 19 -0.97 -6.33 1.15
N ALA A 20 -0.37 -7.15 0.29
CA ALA A 20 -0.56 -7.05 -1.16
C ALA A 20 -2.04 -7.21 -1.56
N TRP A 21 -2.75 -8.18 -0.97
CA TRP A 21 -4.17 -8.40 -1.26
C TRP A 21 -5.07 -7.27 -0.77
N VAL A 22 -4.84 -6.75 0.44
CA VAL A 22 -5.61 -5.60 0.95
C VAL A 22 -5.46 -4.40 0.03
N HIS A 23 -4.25 -4.10 -0.43
CA HIS A 23 -4.02 -3.00 -1.37
C HIS A 23 -4.62 -3.27 -2.76
N MET A 24 -4.60 -4.52 -3.22
CA MET A 24 -5.28 -4.89 -4.46
C MET A 24 -6.79 -4.64 -4.37
N ILE A 25 -7.43 -5.00 -3.25
CA ILE A 25 -8.86 -4.73 -3.03
C ILE A 25 -9.14 -3.22 -3.03
N LEU A 26 -8.29 -2.42 -2.36
CA LEU A 26 -8.42 -0.96 -2.35
C LEU A 26 -8.29 -0.36 -3.76
N VAL A 27 -7.36 -0.85 -4.56
CA VAL A 27 -7.19 -0.43 -5.97
C VAL A 27 -8.42 -0.77 -6.79
N LEU A 28 -8.92 -2.00 -6.70
CA LEU A 28 -10.11 -2.45 -7.43
C LEU A 28 -11.36 -1.67 -7.01
N TYR A 29 -11.50 -1.39 -5.72
CA TYR A 29 -12.58 -0.55 -5.20
C TYR A 29 -12.49 0.88 -5.74
N GLY A 30 -11.30 1.48 -5.77
CA GLY A 30 -11.08 2.79 -6.37
C GLY A 30 -11.47 2.83 -7.84
N ILE A 31 -11.05 1.83 -8.63
CA ILE A 31 -11.43 1.71 -10.06
C ILE A 31 -12.95 1.65 -10.21
N TYR A 32 -13.62 0.84 -9.39
CA TYR A 32 -15.07 0.70 -9.40
C TYR A 32 -15.78 2.04 -9.11
N VAL A 33 -15.37 2.76 -8.06
CA VAL A 33 -15.96 4.06 -7.70
C VAL A 33 -15.75 5.07 -8.82
N THR A 34 -14.52 5.18 -9.37
CA THR A 34 -14.23 6.09 -10.49
C THR A 34 -15.09 5.77 -11.73
N ALA A 35 -15.35 4.49 -12.00
CA ALA A 35 -16.22 4.08 -13.10
C ALA A 35 -17.71 4.40 -12.83
N ASP A 36 -18.19 4.17 -11.60
CA ASP A 36 -19.56 4.46 -11.20
C ASP A 36 -19.86 5.95 -11.26
N ASP A 37 -18.97 6.79 -10.73
CA ASP A 37 -19.07 8.25 -10.78
C ASP A 37 -19.17 8.75 -12.23
N ARG A 38 -18.44 8.11 -13.15
CA ARG A 38 -18.46 8.45 -14.58
C ARG A 38 -19.74 8.03 -15.28
N ILE A 39 -20.25 6.84 -14.98
CA ILE A 39 -21.47 6.26 -15.58
C ILE A 39 -22.70 7.03 -15.10
N ASN A 40 -22.75 7.37 -13.81
CA ASN A 40 -23.90 8.02 -13.18
C ASN A 40 -23.86 9.55 -13.31
N GLU A 41 -22.86 10.11 -14.00
CA GLU A 41 -22.64 11.56 -14.20
C GLU A 41 -22.71 12.37 -12.89
N GLN A 42 -22.43 11.73 -11.74
CA GLN A 42 -22.54 12.37 -10.43
C GLN A 42 -21.54 13.52 -10.28
N TYR A 43 -20.42 13.43 -11.00
CA TYR A 43 -19.43 14.49 -11.11
C TYR A 43 -18.96 14.62 -12.57
N PRO A 44 -18.73 15.84 -13.08
CA PRO A 44 -18.10 16.04 -14.38
C PRO A 44 -16.63 15.61 -14.31
N VAL A 45 -16.36 14.32 -14.51
CA VAL A 45 -15.00 13.78 -14.51
C VAL A 45 -14.27 14.22 -15.79
N ASN A 46 -13.19 14.98 -15.64
CA ASN A 46 -12.38 15.44 -16.75
C ASN A 46 -11.51 14.30 -17.30
N ALA A 47 -11.19 14.30 -18.60
CA ALA A 47 -10.30 13.32 -19.22
C ALA A 47 -8.94 13.22 -18.51
N TYR A 48 -8.42 14.34 -18.00
CA TYR A 48 -7.19 14.37 -17.23
C TYR A 48 -7.28 13.59 -15.90
N GLU A 49 -8.43 13.65 -15.22
CA GLU A 49 -8.64 12.93 -13.95
C GLU A 49 -8.71 11.42 -14.19
N ILE A 50 -9.31 11.00 -15.30
CA ILE A 50 -9.35 9.60 -15.72
C ILE A 50 -7.93 9.08 -16.01
N VAL A 51 -7.14 9.83 -16.77
CA VAL A 51 -5.74 9.47 -17.07
C VAL A 51 -4.91 9.41 -15.79
N TYR A 52 -5.07 10.38 -14.88
CA TYR A 52 -4.40 10.38 -13.59
C TYR A 52 -4.78 9.15 -12.75
N ALA A 53 -6.08 8.84 -12.63
CA ALA A 53 -6.56 7.68 -11.89
C ALA A 53 -6.02 6.37 -12.48
N LEU A 54 -6.05 6.21 -13.81
CA LEU A 54 -5.47 5.05 -14.50
C LEU A 54 -3.97 4.92 -14.22
N CYS A 55 -3.19 6.00 -14.34
CA CYS A 55 -1.77 6.00 -14.02
C CYS A 55 -1.53 5.60 -12.55
N TYR A 56 -2.31 6.16 -11.61
CA TYR A 56 -2.23 5.84 -10.19
C TYR A 56 -2.47 4.35 -9.92
N TYR A 57 -3.51 3.76 -10.53
CA TYR A 57 -3.85 2.35 -10.35
C TYR A 57 -2.82 1.41 -11.01
N ILE A 58 -2.28 1.76 -12.19
CA ILE A 58 -1.21 1.01 -12.84
C ILE A 58 0.05 0.99 -11.97
N VAL A 59 0.46 2.15 -11.45
CA VAL A 59 1.62 2.25 -10.55
C VAL A 59 1.40 1.39 -9.31
N HIS A 60 0.22 1.47 -8.69
CA HIS A 60 -0.11 0.61 -7.55
C HIS A 60 -0.07 -0.88 -7.89
N PHE A 61 -0.60 -1.29 -9.03
CA PHE A 61 -0.57 -2.68 -9.49
C PHE A 61 0.87 -3.19 -9.70
N VAL A 62 1.72 -2.37 -10.33
CA VAL A 62 3.15 -2.67 -10.50
C VAL A 62 3.83 -2.83 -9.14
N LEU A 63 3.58 -1.92 -8.21
CA LEU A 63 4.14 -1.98 -6.85
C LEU A 63 3.70 -3.25 -6.11
N ILE A 64 2.42 -3.64 -6.21
CA ILE A 64 1.91 -4.89 -5.62
C ILE A 64 2.61 -6.11 -6.25
N THR A 65 2.79 -6.11 -7.57
CA THR A 65 3.44 -7.21 -8.29
C THR A 65 4.91 -7.34 -7.88
N LEU A 66 5.63 -6.22 -7.76
CA LEU A 66 7.00 -6.21 -7.24
C LEU A 66 7.08 -6.75 -5.81
N LEU A 67 6.10 -6.43 -4.96
CA LEU A 67 6.01 -6.94 -3.60
C LEU A 67 5.85 -8.47 -3.56
N VAL A 68 4.94 -9.00 -4.38
CA VAL A 68 4.64 -10.44 -4.49
C VAL A 68 5.83 -11.20 -5.11
N LEU A 69 6.46 -10.66 -6.15
CA LEU A 69 7.67 -11.22 -6.74
C LEU A 69 8.84 -11.19 -5.75
N GLY A 70 9.01 -10.09 -5.02
CA GLY A 70 10.03 -9.93 -3.98
C GLY A 70 9.93 -11.00 -2.90
N ILE A 71 8.71 -11.27 -2.40
CA ILE A 71 8.52 -12.29 -1.36
C ILE A 71 8.63 -13.72 -1.87
N ASN A 72 8.20 -13.99 -3.11
CA ASN A 72 8.31 -15.33 -3.69
C ASN A 72 9.76 -15.69 -4.04
N ASN A 73 10.57 -14.71 -4.45
CA ASN A 73 11.96 -14.90 -4.87
C ASN A 73 12.99 -14.52 -3.80
N ASN A 74 12.57 -14.04 -2.63
CA ASN A 74 13.42 -13.47 -1.58
C ASN A 74 14.31 -12.31 -2.04
N TRP A 75 13.86 -11.50 -3.01
CA TRP A 75 14.62 -10.38 -3.55
C TRP A 75 14.27 -9.09 -2.82
N SER A 76 15.11 -8.71 -1.85
CA SER A 76 14.87 -7.54 -1.00
C SER A 76 14.82 -6.22 -1.77
N ILE A 77 15.53 -6.14 -2.89
CA ILE A 77 15.58 -4.95 -3.75
C ILE A 77 14.21 -4.60 -4.35
N LEU A 78 13.34 -5.61 -4.57
CA LEU A 78 12.01 -5.41 -5.15
C LEU A 78 11.02 -4.76 -4.17
N TYR A 79 11.34 -4.68 -2.88
CA TYR A 79 10.55 -3.92 -1.91
C TYR A 79 10.89 -2.43 -1.88
N VAL A 80 12.04 -2.02 -2.44
CA VAL A 80 12.49 -0.62 -2.38
C VAL A 80 11.52 0.34 -3.07
N PRO A 81 10.98 0.04 -4.28
CA PRO A 81 9.96 0.88 -4.89
C PRO A 81 8.72 1.05 -4.00
N TRP A 82 8.28 -0.01 -3.32
CA TRP A 82 7.20 0.07 -2.35
C TRP A 82 7.57 0.93 -1.14
N ILE A 83 8.79 0.83 -0.60
CA ILE A 83 9.16 1.64 0.56
C ILE A 83 9.20 3.13 0.20
N ILE A 84 9.77 3.48 -0.96
CA ILE A 84 9.99 4.88 -1.34
C ILE A 84 8.73 5.53 -1.90
N VAL A 85 8.13 4.93 -2.94
CA VAL A 85 7.00 5.53 -3.67
C VAL A 85 5.76 5.58 -2.78
N PHE A 86 5.50 4.48 -2.07
CA PHE A 86 4.34 4.39 -1.18
C PHE A 86 4.49 5.36 0.00
N PHE A 87 5.68 5.52 0.58
CA PHE A 87 5.90 6.51 1.63
C PHE A 87 5.58 7.94 1.16
N ALA A 88 6.08 8.34 -0.01
CA ALA A 88 5.83 9.68 -0.54
C ALA A 88 4.34 9.92 -0.84
N VAL A 89 3.67 8.97 -1.51
CA VAL A 89 2.26 9.07 -1.87
C VAL A 89 1.37 9.12 -0.62
N PHE A 90 1.57 8.24 0.35
CA PHE A 90 0.74 8.23 1.56
C PHE A 90 1.05 9.39 2.51
N THR A 91 2.27 9.92 2.51
CA THR A 91 2.58 11.17 3.21
C THR A 91 1.81 12.34 2.61
N ALA A 92 1.83 12.49 1.28
CA ALA A 92 1.06 13.52 0.59
C ALA A 92 -0.45 13.36 0.82
N ALA A 93 -0.98 12.14 0.70
CA ALA A 93 -2.40 11.86 0.95
C ALA A 93 -2.80 12.15 2.41
N SER A 94 -1.95 11.79 3.37
CA SER A 94 -2.20 12.09 4.79
C SER A 94 -2.18 13.59 5.05
N TYR A 95 -1.24 14.33 4.44
CA TYR A 95 -1.17 15.78 4.53
C TYR A 95 -2.43 16.45 3.98
N LEU A 96 -2.84 16.10 2.75
CA LEU A 96 -4.03 16.66 2.11
C LEU A 96 -5.31 16.35 2.91
N TRP A 97 -5.41 15.16 3.48
CA TRP A 97 -6.55 14.79 4.33
C TRP A 97 -6.58 15.56 5.66
N ILE A 98 -5.43 15.77 6.30
CA ILE A 98 -5.33 16.61 7.50
C ILE A 98 -5.69 18.07 7.15
N GLU A 99 -5.18 18.59 6.05
CA GLU A 99 -5.48 19.93 5.56
C GLU A 99 -6.98 20.10 5.28
N SER A 100 -7.63 19.10 4.66
CA SER A 100 -9.07 19.15 4.42
C SER A 100 -9.88 19.18 5.74
N ILE A 101 -9.44 18.46 6.78
CA ILE A 101 -10.08 18.50 8.11
C ILE A 101 -9.89 19.86 8.79
N LEU A 102 -8.72 20.48 8.62
CA LEU A 102 -8.41 21.77 9.24
C LEU A 102 -9.17 22.92 8.56
N ASN A 103 -9.38 22.82 7.25
CA ASN A 103 -10.00 23.88 6.44
C ASN A 103 -11.52 23.72 6.29
N GLU A 104 -12.08 22.52 6.44
CA GLU A 104 -13.52 22.28 6.37
C GLU A 104 -14.07 21.74 7.71
N SER A 105 -15.26 22.20 8.11
CA SER A 105 -16.00 21.49 9.16
C SER A 105 -16.32 20.09 8.64
N ILE A 106 -15.92 19.03 9.36
CA ILE A 106 -16.22 17.64 9.01
C ILE A 106 -17.71 17.51 8.67
N SER A 107 -18.03 17.45 7.38
CA SER A 107 -19.40 17.51 6.88
C SER A 107 -20.16 16.20 7.15
N SER A 108 -19.42 15.11 7.35
CA SER A 108 -19.96 13.81 7.73
C SER A 108 -18.90 12.92 8.41
N ILE A 109 -19.31 12.19 9.45
CA ILE A 109 -18.44 11.29 10.20
C ILE A 109 -18.05 10.03 9.42
N VAL A 110 -18.88 9.62 8.44
CA VAL A 110 -18.67 8.38 7.69
C VAL A 110 -17.48 8.48 6.73
N PRO A 111 -17.37 9.49 5.83
CA PRO A 111 -16.18 9.68 5.00
C PRO A 111 -14.91 9.90 5.81
N TRP A 112 -15.03 10.59 6.95
CA TRP A 112 -13.91 10.80 7.87
C TRP A 112 -13.37 9.48 8.42
N LEU A 113 -14.23 8.62 8.99
CA LEU A 113 -13.84 7.30 9.50
C LEU A 113 -13.28 6.40 8.40
N THR A 114 -13.84 6.45 7.19
CA THR A 114 -13.33 5.70 6.03
C THR A 114 -11.90 6.12 5.70
N ASN A 115 -11.62 7.43 5.63
CA ASN A 115 -10.28 7.94 5.34
C ASN A 115 -9.26 7.58 6.43
N VAL A 116 -9.62 7.72 7.72
CA VAL A 116 -8.77 7.27 8.84
C VAL A 116 -8.42 5.80 8.68
N THR A 117 -9.43 4.97 8.38
CA THR A 117 -9.27 3.52 8.27
C THR A 117 -8.36 3.16 7.10
N VAL A 118 -8.60 3.72 5.92
CA VAL A 118 -7.79 3.48 4.72
C VAL A 118 -6.34 3.91 4.92
N LEU A 119 -6.10 5.11 5.45
CA LEU A 119 -4.75 5.60 5.74
C LEU A 119 -4.04 4.72 6.78
N SER A 120 -4.75 4.28 7.82
CA SER A 120 -4.21 3.38 8.85
C SER A 120 -3.77 2.03 8.25
N PHE A 121 -4.60 1.44 7.37
CA PHE A 121 -4.23 0.20 6.68
C PHE A 121 -3.02 0.38 5.75
N ALA A 122 -2.94 1.50 5.04
CA ALA A 122 -1.82 1.80 4.17
C ALA A 122 -0.50 1.97 4.96
N TRP A 123 -0.52 2.75 6.04
CA TRP A 123 0.62 2.93 6.93
C TRP A 123 1.04 1.62 7.61
N PHE A 124 0.08 0.82 8.05
CA PHE A 124 0.35 -0.51 8.62
C PHE A 124 0.98 -1.46 7.58
N GLY A 125 0.49 -1.43 6.33
CA GLY A 125 1.06 -2.19 5.23
C GLY A 125 2.50 -1.80 4.93
N TRP A 126 2.77 -0.49 4.82
CA TRP A 126 4.11 0.05 4.65
C TRP A 126 5.06 -0.37 5.78
N TRP A 127 4.62 -0.26 7.03
CA TRP A 127 5.39 -0.69 8.20
C TRP A 127 5.71 -2.18 8.15
N CYS A 128 4.74 -3.02 7.79
CA CYS A 128 4.93 -4.47 7.69
C CYS A 128 6.02 -4.84 6.69
N VAL A 129 6.02 -4.22 5.51
CA VAL A 129 7.02 -4.43 4.46
C VAL A 129 8.39 -3.90 4.88
N THR A 130 8.44 -2.70 5.48
CA THR A 130 9.70 -2.09 5.91
C THR A 130 10.39 -2.90 7.00
N LYS A 131 9.65 -3.33 8.03
CA LYS A 131 10.16 -4.21 9.08
C LYS A 131 10.72 -5.51 8.50
N ASP A 132 10.10 -6.01 7.44
CA ASP A 132 10.53 -7.21 6.75
C ASP A 132 11.90 -7.07 6.10
N VAL A 133 12.10 -5.97 5.37
CA VAL A 133 13.38 -5.63 4.72
C VAL A 133 14.49 -5.46 5.74
N LEU A 134 14.22 -4.73 6.83
CA LEU A 134 15.19 -4.51 7.90
C LEU A 134 15.64 -5.83 8.57
N ASN A 135 14.70 -6.74 8.83
CA ASN A 135 14.99 -8.05 9.41
C ASN A 135 15.82 -8.96 8.49
N VAL A 136 15.62 -8.91 7.16
CA VAL A 136 16.46 -9.64 6.21
C VAL A 136 17.89 -9.12 6.24
N ARG A 137 18.04 -7.80 6.24
CA ARG A 137 19.34 -7.14 6.21
C ARG A 137 20.17 -7.47 7.46
N GLN A 138 19.54 -7.42 8.64
CA GLN A 138 20.20 -7.79 9.91
C GLN A 138 20.67 -9.25 9.91
N LYS A 139 19.87 -10.19 9.37
CA LYS A 139 20.25 -11.61 9.28
C LYS A 139 21.37 -11.89 8.28
N LEU A 140 21.56 -11.02 7.27
CA LEU A 140 22.68 -11.11 6.33
C LEU A 140 23.97 -10.63 6.99
N TYR A 141 23.95 -9.48 7.67
CA TYR A 141 25.13 -8.97 8.39
C TYR A 141 25.60 -9.92 9.48
N ALA A 142 24.69 -10.45 10.30
CA ALA A 142 25.02 -11.42 11.35
C ALA A 142 25.63 -12.74 10.83
N ARG A 143 25.55 -13.04 9.52
CA ARG A 143 26.23 -14.20 8.91
C ARG A 143 27.59 -13.87 8.30
N LEU A 144 27.87 -12.60 8.05
CA LEU A 144 29.15 -12.15 7.51
C LEU A 144 30.16 -11.87 8.63
N ASP A 145 29.67 -11.64 9.85
CA ASP A 145 30.48 -11.43 11.05
C ASP A 145 30.88 -12.75 11.77
N HIS A 146 30.51 -13.90 11.21
CA HIS A 146 30.82 -15.27 11.70
C HIS A 146 31.52 -16.07 10.61
#